data_AF-A0AAZ1X5Y0-F1
#
_entry.id   AF-A0AAZ1X5Y0-F1
#
_cell.length_a   1.000
_cell.length_b   1.000
_cell.length_c   1.000
_cell.angle_alpha   90.00
_cell.angle_beta   90.00
_cell.angle_gamma   90.00
#
_symmetry.space_group_name_H-M   'P 1'
#
loop_
_entity.id
_entity.type
_entity.pdbx_description
1 polymer ?
#
loop_
_entity_poly.entity_id
_entity_poly.type
_entity_poly.pdbx_seq_one_letter_code
_entity_poly.pdbx_strand_id
1 'polypeptide(L)'
;MLIALEKEAGRPTRELFDWVAGTSTGGILALAIIHGKSMEYLRCLYFRMKEQVFKGSRPYESAPLEDFLKTEFGENTKMTDIKFPRVMVTSVLADRHPGELHIFRNYDPPSVSREAPYTTTATFKPLTIPQEQLVWRAARSSGAAPTYFRPMGCFLDGGLLANNPTLDAMTEVHQYNKALKAEGREKDTKKLGIVVSLGT
;
A
#
# COMPACT_ATOMS: atom_id res chain seq x y z
N MET A 1 -17.65 1.36 -8.00
CA MET A 1 -16.96 1.84 -9.21
C MET A 1 -16.13 0.74 -9.87
N LEU A 2 -15.14 0.14 -9.21
CA LEU A 2 -14.28 -0.90 -9.81
C LEU A 2 -15.05 -2.08 -10.42
N ILE A 3 -16.14 -2.56 -9.78
CA ILE A 3 -17.04 -3.57 -10.36
C ILE A 3 -17.58 -3.15 -11.74
N ALA A 4 -18.01 -1.89 -11.86
CA ALA A 4 -18.54 -1.38 -13.13
C ALA A 4 -17.42 -1.26 -14.19
N LEU A 5 -16.22 -0.86 -13.77
CA LEU A 5 -15.05 -0.80 -14.64
C LEU A 5 -14.67 -2.19 -15.17
N GLU A 6 -14.62 -3.23 -14.32
CA GLU A 6 -14.35 -4.60 -14.77
C GLU A 6 -15.43 -5.11 -15.72
N LYS A 7 -16.69 -4.81 -15.42
CA LYS A 7 -17.81 -5.21 -16.28
C LYS A 7 -17.70 -4.60 -17.67
N GLU A 8 -17.34 -3.31 -17.76
CA GLU A 8 -17.19 -2.62 -19.03
C GLU A 8 -15.93 -3.06 -19.79
N ALA A 9 -14.81 -3.25 -19.07
CA ALA A 9 -13.56 -3.66 -19.68
C ALA A 9 -13.50 -5.16 -20.05
N GLY A 10 -14.41 -5.98 -19.51
CA GLY A 10 -14.46 -7.43 -19.72
C GLY A 10 -13.25 -8.19 -19.17
N ARG A 11 -12.44 -7.56 -18.32
CA ARG A 11 -11.20 -8.12 -17.76
C ARG A 11 -11.03 -7.73 -16.28
N PRO A 12 -10.34 -8.55 -15.47
CA PRO A 12 -10.07 -8.22 -14.07
C PRO A 12 -9.24 -6.94 -13.91
N THR A 13 -9.51 -6.17 -12.88
CA THR A 13 -8.85 -4.88 -12.56
C THR A 13 -7.33 -5.02 -12.49
N ARG A 14 -6.85 -6.14 -11.93
CA ARG A 14 -5.41 -6.44 -11.82
C ARG A 14 -4.69 -6.53 -13.18
N GLU A 15 -5.44 -6.74 -14.26
CA GLU A 15 -4.93 -6.82 -15.63
C GLU A 15 -5.11 -5.51 -16.41
N LEU A 16 -5.93 -4.59 -15.90
CA LEU A 16 -6.20 -3.29 -16.53
C LEU A 16 -5.13 -2.25 -16.18
N PHE A 17 -4.51 -2.38 -15.00
CA PHE A 17 -3.58 -1.39 -14.48
C PHE A 17 -2.19 -1.98 -14.25
N ASP A 18 -1.17 -1.30 -14.76
CA ASP A 18 0.24 -1.63 -14.48
C ASP A 18 0.66 -1.33 -13.03
N TRP A 19 0.00 -0.35 -12.42
CA TRP A 19 0.29 0.19 -11.09
C TRP A 19 -1.01 0.38 -10.31
N VAL A 20 -1.02 -0.03 -9.04
CA VAL A 20 -2.14 0.14 -8.12
C VAL A 20 -1.63 0.81 -6.85
N ALA A 21 -2.23 1.93 -6.46
CA ALA A 21 -1.89 2.66 -5.24
C ALA A 21 -3.07 2.66 -4.27
N GLY A 22 -2.79 2.57 -2.98
CA GLY A 22 -3.83 2.58 -1.95
C GLY A 22 -3.35 3.14 -0.61
N THR A 23 -4.27 3.82 0.07
CA THR A 23 -4.06 4.34 1.42
C THR A 23 -5.15 3.80 2.33
N SER A 24 -4.78 3.35 3.54
CA SER A 24 -5.71 2.82 4.54
C SER A 24 -6.55 1.67 3.97
N THR A 25 -7.88 1.79 4.03
CA THR A 25 -8.83 0.87 3.36
C THR A 25 -8.49 0.68 1.88
N GLY A 26 -8.11 1.74 1.16
CA GLY A 26 -7.63 1.64 -0.22
C GLY A 26 -6.36 0.79 -0.36
N GLY A 27 -5.50 0.77 0.65
CA GLY A 27 -4.31 -0.09 0.72
C GLY A 27 -4.67 -1.57 0.84
N ILE A 28 -5.62 -1.91 1.73
CA ILE A 28 -6.18 -3.27 1.83
C ILE A 28 -6.80 -3.69 0.50
N LEU A 29 -7.56 -2.79 -0.14
CA LEU A 29 -8.17 -3.06 -1.45
C LEU A 29 -7.12 -3.29 -2.54
N ALA A 30 -6.11 -2.43 -2.62
CA ALA A 30 -5.02 -2.55 -3.59
C ALA A 30 -4.30 -3.89 -3.47
N LEU A 31 -3.98 -4.31 -2.25
CA LEU A 31 -3.38 -5.62 -1.99
C LEU A 31 -4.32 -6.76 -2.40
N ALA A 32 -5.60 -6.66 -2.07
CA ALA A 32 -6.55 -7.70 -2.41
C ALA A 32 -6.78 -7.84 -3.93
N ILE A 33 -6.68 -6.74 -4.69
CA ILE A 33 -6.69 -6.74 -6.16
C ILE A 33 -5.48 -7.50 -6.72
N ILE A 34 -4.26 -7.20 -6.25
CA ILE A 34 -3.06 -7.85 -6.80
C ILE A 34 -3.02 -9.35 -6.46
N HIS A 35 -3.62 -9.76 -5.34
CA HIS A 35 -3.83 -11.15 -4.95
C HIS A 35 -4.87 -11.89 -5.83
N GLY A 36 -5.46 -11.22 -6.82
CA GLY A 36 -6.38 -11.83 -7.77
C GLY A 36 -7.76 -12.14 -7.22
N LYS A 37 -8.16 -11.51 -6.13
CA LYS A 37 -9.52 -11.66 -5.57
C LYS A 37 -10.53 -10.91 -6.44
N SER A 38 -11.67 -11.53 -6.73
CA SER A 38 -12.72 -10.91 -7.54
C SER A 38 -13.36 -9.70 -6.84
N MET A 39 -13.89 -8.75 -7.60
CA MET A 39 -14.51 -7.56 -7.01
C MET A 39 -15.74 -7.89 -6.15
N GLU A 40 -16.50 -8.93 -6.50
CA GLU A 40 -17.61 -9.44 -5.68
C GLU A 40 -17.10 -9.93 -4.33
N TYR A 41 -15.97 -10.66 -4.32
CA TYR A 41 -15.33 -11.10 -3.09
C TYR A 41 -14.83 -9.91 -2.27
N LEU A 42 -14.22 -8.91 -2.89
CA LEU A 42 -13.72 -7.70 -2.22
C LEU A 42 -14.83 -6.88 -1.58
N ARG A 43 -15.99 -6.80 -2.23
CA ARG A 43 -17.19 -6.19 -1.63
C ARG A 43 -17.58 -6.93 -0.35
N CYS A 44 -17.65 -8.26 -0.41
CA CYS A 44 -17.98 -9.09 0.75
C CYS A 44 -16.90 -9.05 1.84
N LEU A 45 -15.62 -8.93 1.46
CA LEU A 45 -14.49 -8.79 2.37
C LEU A 45 -14.71 -7.62 3.33
N TYR A 46 -15.12 -6.46 2.84
CA TYR A 46 -15.37 -5.30 3.70
C TYR A 46 -16.57 -5.46 4.63
N PHE A 47 -17.64 -6.13 4.18
CA PHE A 47 -18.75 -6.46 5.08
C PHE A 47 -18.30 -7.38 6.21
N ARG A 48 -17.52 -8.43 5.91
CA ARG A 48 -16.94 -9.31 6.94
C ARG A 48 -15.99 -8.56 7.87
N MET A 49 -15.12 -7.74 7.31
CA MET A 49 -14.15 -6.94 8.07
C MET A 49 -14.87 -5.99 9.03
N LYS A 50 -15.91 -5.28 8.58
CA LYS A 50 -16.74 -4.41 9.42
C LYS A 50 -17.25 -5.17 10.64
N GLU A 51 -17.91 -6.31 10.40
CA GLU A 51 -18.55 -7.09 11.45
C GLU A 51 -17.54 -7.73 12.41
N GLN A 52 -16.37 -8.16 11.93
CA GLN A 52 -15.39 -8.88 12.75
C GLN A 52 -14.43 -7.95 13.50
N VAL A 53 -14.04 -6.83 12.90
CA VAL A 53 -12.96 -5.97 13.39
C VAL A 53 -13.48 -4.84 14.27
N PHE A 54 -14.58 -4.19 13.89
CA PHE A 54 -15.04 -2.96 14.55
C PHE A 54 -16.04 -3.24 15.68
N LYS A 55 -15.65 -4.12 16.61
CA LYS A 55 -16.45 -4.48 17.79
C LYS A 55 -15.96 -3.73 19.03
N GLY A 56 -16.90 -3.19 19.80
CA GLY A 56 -16.60 -2.49 21.06
C GLY A 56 -16.33 -0.98 20.89
N SER A 57 -15.68 -0.39 21.89
CA SER A 57 -15.34 1.03 21.92
C SER A 57 -13.97 1.30 21.30
N ARG A 58 -13.76 2.54 20.86
CA ARG A 58 -12.47 2.98 20.34
C ARG A 58 -11.47 3.28 21.45
N PRO A 59 -10.15 3.09 21.20
CA PRO A 59 -9.59 2.43 20.02
C PRO A 59 -9.92 0.92 20.02
N TYR A 60 -10.23 0.38 18.84
CA TYR A 60 -10.52 -1.04 18.64
C TYR A 60 -9.26 -1.89 18.88
N GLU A 61 -9.46 -3.11 19.35
CA GLU A 61 -8.39 -4.09 19.51
C GLU A 61 -7.73 -4.40 18.16
N SER A 62 -6.40 -4.51 18.15
CA SER A 62 -5.64 -4.77 16.91
C SER A 62 -5.77 -6.21 16.43
N ALA A 63 -5.90 -7.18 17.36
CA ALA A 63 -5.86 -8.61 17.06
C ALA A 63 -6.91 -9.05 16.01
N PRO A 64 -8.19 -8.65 16.11
CA PRO A 64 -9.18 -8.99 15.08
C PRO A 64 -8.80 -8.52 13.68
N LEU A 65 -8.24 -7.31 13.54
CA LEU A 65 -7.77 -6.80 12.25
C LEU A 65 -6.56 -7.59 11.76
N GLU A 66 -5.59 -7.87 12.63
CA GLU A 66 -4.40 -8.63 12.27
C GLU A 66 -4.74 -10.05 11.83
N ASP A 67 -5.58 -10.77 12.58
CA ASP A 67 -6.01 -12.12 12.25
C ASP A 67 -6.83 -12.16 10.96
N PHE A 68 -7.69 -11.16 10.75
CA PHE A 68 -8.42 -11.00 9.50
C PHE A 68 -7.47 -10.81 8.31
N LEU A 69 -6.49 -9.91 8.43
CA LEU A 69 -5.52 -9.64 7.36
C LEU A 69 -4.60 -10.84 7.11
N LYS A 70 -4.18 -11.58 8.14
CA LYS A 70 -3.41 -12.82 8.00
C LYS A 70 -4.21 -13.90 7.29
N THR A 71 -5.49 -14.06 7.62
CA THR A 71 -6.38 -15.01 6.95
C THR A 71 -6.59 -14.64 5.48
N GLU A 72 -6.77 -13.35 5.20
CA GLU A 72 -7.05 -12.86 3.85
C GLU A 72 -5.79 -12.85 2.96
N PHE A 73 -4.60 -12.54 3.50
CA PHE A 73 -3.38 -12.37 2.69
C PHE A 73 -2.32 -13.46 2.88
N GLY A 74 -2.48 -14.34 3.86
CA GLY A 74 -1.47 -15.30 4.28
C GLY A 74 -0.52 -14.70 5.33
N GLU A 75 -0.24 -15.47 6.38
CA GLU A 75 0.60 -15.00 7.49
C GLU A 75 2.06 -14.77 7.09
N ASN A 76 2.57 -15.58 6.16
CA ASN A 76 3.97 -15.57 5.72
C ASN A 76 4.15 -15.00 4.30
N THR A 77 3.08 -14.54 3.67
CA THR A 77 3.15 -14.01 2.30
C THR A 77 3.85 -12.66 2.30
N LYS A 78 4.91 -12.57 1.51
CA LYS A 78 5.74 -11.37 1.36
C LYS A 78 5.21 -10.51 0.23
N MET A 79 5.44 -9.20 0.33
CA MET A 79 5.04 -8.23 -0.70
C MET A 79 5.55 -8.62 -2.08
N THR A 80 6.81 -9.07 -2.16
CA THR A 80 7.46 -9.44 -3.42
C THR A 80 7.07 -10.82 -3.95
N ASP A 81 6.22 -11.60 -3.27
CA ASP A 81 5.73 -12.89 -3.79
C ASP A 81 4.78 -12.66 -4.99
N ILE A 82 4.17 -11.48 -5.06
CA ILE A 82 3.35 -11.04 -6.19
C ILE A 82 4.13 -9.98 -6.97
N LYS A 83 4.44 -10.24 -8.24
CA LYS A 83 5.26 -9.34 -9.07
C LYS A 83 4.47 -8.34 -9.92
N PHE A 84 3.20 -8.65 -10.22
CA PHE A 84 2.37 -7.83 -11.09
C PHE A 84 0.89 -7.87 -10.66
N PRO A 85 0.17 -6.73 -10.72
CA PRO A 85 0.68 -5.39 -11.04
C PRO A 85 1.57 -4.83 -9.93
N ARG A 86 2.27 -3.73 -10.20
CA ARG A 86 3.08 -3.07 -9.16
C ARG A 86 2.15 -2.38 -8.17
N VAL A 87 2.36 -2.58 -6.88
CA VAL A 87 1.52 -2.04 -5.81
C VAL A 87 2.28 -1.06 -4.94
N MET A 88 1.59 -0.01 -4.51
CA MET A 88 2.07 1.00 -3.56
C MET A 88 1.04 1.16 -2.45
N VAL A 89 1.43 0.89 -1.21
CA VAL A 89 0.56 1.05 -0.04
C VAL A 89 1.21 2.05 0.91
N THR A 90 0.52 3.15 1.20
CA THR A 90 1.09 4.26 1.96
C THR A 90 0.90 4.10 3.46
N SER A 91 1.85 4.59 4.24
CA SER A 91 1.81 4.65 5.70
C SER A 91 2.73 5.79 6.18
N VAL A 92 2.56 6.24 7.41
CA VAL A 92 3.39 7.30 7.99
C VAL A 92 4.34 6.74 9.04
N LEU A 93 5.62 7.05 8.90
CA LEU A 93 6.65 6.78 9.91
C LEU A 93 6.55 7.87 10.98
N ALA A 94 6.06 7.47 12.15
CA ALA A 94 5.82 8.35 13.29
C ALA A 94 6.93 8.29 14.34
N ASP A 95 7.97 7.49 14.12
CA ASP A 95 9.14 7.38 15.01
C ASP A 95 10.17 8.49 14.82
N ARG A 96 9.91 9.45 13.92
CA ARG A 96 10.82 10.52 13.50
C ARG A 96 10.10 11.85 13.38
N HIS A 97 10.86 12.94 13.47
CA HIS A 97 10.36 14.31 13.31
C HIS A 97 11.18 15.07 12.26
N PRO A 98 10.55 15.63 11.21
CA PRO A 98 9.13 15.48 10.88
C PRO A 98 8.75 14.03 10.51
N GLY A 99 7.47 13.67 10.64
CA GLY A 99 6.99 12.36 10.21
C GLY A 99 7.14 12.18 8.71
N GLU A 100 7.47 10.97 8.25
CA GLU A 100 7.79 10.72 6.84
C GLU A 100 6.82 9.75 6.19
N LEU A 101 6.56 9.94 4.89
CA LEU A 101 5.77 8.99 4.10
C LEU A 101 6.60 7.75 3.79
N HIS A 102 6.06 6.59 4.17
CA HIS A 102 6.54 5.28 3.77
C HIS A 102 5.61 4.66 2.71
N ILE A 103 6.21 4.04 1.70
CA ILE A 103 5.49 3.31 0.66
C ILE A 103 5.93 1.85 0.74
N PHE A 104 5.02 0.98 1.18
CA PHE A 104 5.15 -0.46 1.04
C PHE A 104 4.92 -0.82 -0.43
N ARG A 105 5.81 -1.65 -0.99
CA ARG A 105 5.85 -1.96 -2.42
C ARG A 105 6.24 -3.42 -2.66
N ASN A 106 5.80 -3.97 -3.79
CA ASN A 106 6.18 -5.33 -4.24
C ASN A 106 7.35 -5.35 -5.25
N TYR A 107 7.99 -4.20 -5.45
CA TYR A 107 9.14 -4.00 -6.33
C TYR A 107 10.24 -3.25 -5.57
N ASP A 108 11.46 -3.30 -6.10
CA ASP A 108 12.59 -2.62 -5.50
C ASP A 108 12.43 -1.09 -5.56
N PRO A 109 12.76 -0.36 -4.48
CA PRO A 109 12.70 1.10 -4.50
C PRO A 109 13.52 1.67 -5.66
N PRO A 110 13.10 2.80 -6.25
CA PRO A 110 13.98 3.53 -7.16
C PRO A 110 15.30 3.85 -6.46
N SER A 111 16.42 3.52 -7.13
CA SER A 111 17.79 3.72 -6.66
C SER A 111 18.23 5.18 -6.62
N VAL A 112 17.40 6.10 -7.13
CA VAL A 112 17.67 7.54 -7.09
C VAL A 112 17.71 7.98 -5.63
N SER A 113 18.87 8.46 -5.18
CA SER A 113 19.06 8.91 -3.82
C SER A 113 17.98 9.92 -3.45
N ARG A 114 17.09 9.53 -2.53
CA ARG A 114 16.44 10.51 -1.68
C ARG A 114 17.57 11.09 -0.82
N GLU A 115 18.09 12.26 -1.21
CA GLU A 115 18.83 13.07 -0.25
C GLU A 115 17.91 13.21 0.97
N ALA A 116 18.34 12.70 2.13
CA ALA A 116 17.58 12.88 3.35
C ALA A 116 17.46 14.40 3.54
N PRO A 117 16.25 14.99 3.52
CA PRO A 117 16.10 16.44 3.59
C PRO A 117 16.61 17.02 4.92
N TYR A 118 16.91 16.15 5.90
CA TYR A 118 17.43 16.50 7.21
C TYR A 118 18.59 15.57 7.59
N THR A 119 19.72 16.14 7.97
CA THR A 119 20.82 15.45 8.66
C THR A 119 20.36 15.11 10.08
N THR A 120 19.79 13.92 10.27
CA THR A 120 19.37 13.47 11.62
C THR A 120 20.52 12.74 12.30
N THR A 121 20.91 13.15 13.51
CA THR A 121 21.81 12.38 14.38
C THR A 121 21.14 11.17 15.03
N ALA A 122 19.81 11.06 14.92
CA ALA A 122 19.03 9.97 15.47
C ALA A 122 19.25 8.67 14.68
N THR A 123 19.58 7.59 15.39
CA THR A 123 19.69 6.25 14.81
C THR A 123 18.32 5.57 14.84
N PHE A 124 17.60 5.60 13.72
CA PHE A 124 16.34 4.85 13.58
C PHE A 124 16.59 3.39 13.26
N LYS A 125 15.66 2.50 13.63
CA LYS A 125 15.72 1.11 13.16
C LYS A 125 15.61 1.09 11.63
N PRO A 126 16.45 0.31 10.94
CA PRO A 126 16.34 0.19 9.49
C PRO A 126 14.96 -0.37 9.12
N LEU A 127 14.37 0.19 8.08
CA LEU A 127 13.09 -0.28 7.56
C LEU A 127 13.30 -1.63 6.87
N THR A 128 12.29 -2.49 6.95
CA THR A 128 12.27 -3.77 6.23
C THR A 128 12.30 -3.54 4.73
N ILE A 129 13.11 -4.34 4.03
CA ILE A 129 13.12 -4.36 2.57
C ILE A 129 11.88 -5.09 2.03
N PRO A 130 11.42 -4.78 0.80
CA PRO A 130 10.24 -5.42 0.20
C PRO A 130 10.22 -6.95 0.28
N GLN A 131 11.39 -7.60 0.20
CA GLN A 131 11.60 -9.05 0.22
C GLN A 131 11.35 -9.70 1.59
N GLU A 132 11.31 -8.90 2.65
CA GLU A 132 11.05 -9.35 4.02
C GLU A 132 9.72 -8.81 4.56
N GLN A 133 9.11 -7.87 3.84
CA GLN A 133 7.87 -7.24 4.24
C GLN A 133 6.68 -8.20 4.02
N LEU A 134 5.93 -8.49 5.08
CA LEU A 134 4.69 -9.27 5.00
C LEU A 134 3.52 -8.41 4.51
N VAL A 135 2.67 -8.98 3.65
CA VAL A 135 1.52 -8.28 3.07
C VAL A 135 0.55 -7.81 4.16
N TRP A 136 0.18 -8.69 5.10
CA TRP A 136 -0.76 -8.34 6.16
C TRP A 136 -0.23 -7.22 7.07
N ARG A 137 1.10 -7.14 7.27
CA ARG A 137 1.73 -6.05 8.03
C ARG A 137 1.66 -4.73 7.27
N ALA A 138 1.92 -4.73 5.96
CA ALA A 138 1.78 -3.53 5.14
C ALA A 138 0.33 -3.00 5.16
N ALA A 139 -0.64 -3.91 5.03
CA ALA A 139 -2.06 -3.58 5.16
C ALA A 139 -2.41 -3.01 6.55
N ARG A 140 -1.94 -3.65 7.63
CA ARG A 140 -2.22 -3.23 9.01
C ARG A 140 -1.60 -1.86 9.33
N SER A 141 -0.38 -1.61 8.86
CA SER A 141 0.32 -0.34 9.02
C SER A 141 -0.38 0.79 8.27
N SER A 142 -0.81 0.54 7.03
CA SER A 142 -1.52 1.54 6.22
C SER A 142 -2.87 1.94 6.79
N GLY A 143 -3.61 0.99 7.38
CA GLY A 143 -4.92 1.21 7.99
C GLY A 143 -4.92 1.54 9.48
N ALA A 144 -3.75 1.88 10.06
CA ALA A 144 -3.62 2.17 11.49
C ALA A 144 -4.13 3.58 11.88
N ALA A 145 -5.40 3.86 11.56
CA ALA A 145 -6.01 5.19 11.73
C ALA A 145 -5.96 5.62 13.20
N PRO A 146 -5.34 6.77 13.53
CA PRO A 146 -5.36 7.29 14.89
C PRO A 146 -6.78 7.42 15.41
N THR A 147 -6.98 7.23 16.70
CA THR A 147 -8.28 7.12 17.40
C THR A 147 -9.07 5.84 17.10
N TYR A 148 -8.88 5.19 15.96
CA TYR A 148 -9.55 3.93 15.64
C TYR A 148 -8.72 2.73 16.06
N PHE A 149 -7.43 2.70 15.71
CA PHE A 149 -6.54 1.59 15.99
C PHE A 149 -5.25 2.09 16.64
N ARG A 150 -4.61 1.20 17.41
CA ARG A 150 -3.25 1.46 17.89
C ARG A 150 -2.25 1.44 16.71
N PRO A 151 -1.12 2.16 16.82
CA PRO A 151 -0.04 2.12 15.83
C PRO A 151 0.51 0.69 15.63
N MET A 152 1.06 0.42 14.45
CA MET A 152 1.75 -0.84 14.15
C MET A 152 3.26 -0.61 14.16
N GLY A 153 3.92 -0.81 15.30
CA GLY A 153 5.32 -0.43 15.47
C GLY A 153 5.49 1.09 15.30
N CYS A 154 6.33 1.52 14.35
CA CYS A 154 6.53 2.94 14.02
C CYS A 154 5.52 3.50 13.00
N PHE A 155 4.58 2.68 12.53
CA PHE A 155 3.67 3.04 11.44
C PHE A 155 2.31 3.53 11.94
N LEU A 156 1.85 4.63 11.36
CA LEU A 156 0.49 5.16 11.42
C LEU A 156 -0.18 5.11 10.05
N ASP A 157 -1.49 5.36 10.04
CA ASP A 157 -2.27 5.41 8.81
C ASP A 157 -1.70 6.39 7.79
N GLY A 158 -1.62 5.92 6.54
CA GLY A 158 -1.15 6.73 5.41
C GLY A 158 -2.00 7.98 5.18
N GLY A 159 -3.26 7.98 5.63
CA GLY A 159 -4.21 9.10 5.55
C GLY A 159 -3.76 10.37 6.25
N LEU A 160 -2.77 10.29 7.15
CA LEU A 160 -2.18 11.47 7.77
C LEU A 160 -1.31 12.31 6.83
N LEU A 161 -0.67 11.69 5.83
CA LEU A 161 0.19 12.39 4.85
C LEU A 161 -0.25 12.21 3.39
N ALA A 162 -0.78 11.05 3.03
CA ALA A 162 -1.12 10.65 1.66
C ALA A 162 -2.53 10.05 1.58
N ASN A 163 -3.56 10.76 2.10
CA ASN A 163 -4.95 10.29 2.08
C ASN A 163 -5.47 10.00 0.65
N ASN A 164 -4.99 10.75 -0.32
CA ASN A 164 -5.12 10.42 -1.73
C ASN A 164 -3.72 10.18 -2.32
N PRO A 165 -3.31 8.92 -2.58
CA PRO A 165 -1.95 8.60 -3.00
C PRO A 165 -1.68 8.95 -4.47
N THR A 166 -2.57 9.68 -5.16
CA THR A 166 -2.43 9.96 -6.60
C THR A 166 -1.12 10.68 -6.92
N LEU A 167 -0.81 11.77 -6.20
CA LEU A 167 0.40 12.56 -6.45
C LEU A 167 1.66 11.78 -6.03
N ASP A 168 1.61 11.08 -4.91
CA ASP A 168 2.70 10.25 -4.41
C ASP A 168 3.02 9.10 -5.38
N ALA A 169 1.99 8.42 -5.88
CA ALA A 169 2.11 7.35 -6.88
C ALA A 169 2.68 7.86 -8.20
N MET A 170 2.22 9.01 -8.70
CA MET A 170 2.78 9.62 -9.90
C MET A 170 4.26 9.98 -9.72
N THR A 171 4.62 10.50 -8.55
CA THR A 171 6.00 10.83 -8.19
C THR A 171 6.87 9.58 -8.14
N GLU A 172 6.39 8.52 -7.48
CA GLU A 172 7.07 7.22 -7.38
C GLU A 172 7.27 6.58 -8.76
N VAL A 173 6.25 6.58 -9.63
CA VAL A 173 6.36 6.07 -11.02
C VAL A 173 7.38 6.87 -11.82
N HIS A 174 7.41 8.19 -11.67
CA HIS A 174 8.40 9.04 -12.31
C HIS A 174 9.83 8.71 -11.82
N GLN A 175 10.02 8.59 -10.50
CA GLN A 175 11.30 8.23 -9.90
C GLN A 175 11.75 6.83 -10.32
N TYR A 176 10.83 5.87 -10.38
CA TYR A 176 11.09 4.52 -10.88
C TYR A 176 11.57 4.52 -12.33
N ASN A 177 10.90 5.26 -13.22
CA ASN A 177 11.35 5.41 -14.59
C ASN A 177 12.72 6.11 -14.68
N LYS A 178 12.99 7.13 -13.84
CA LYS A 178 14.28 7.81 -13.78
C LYS A 178 15.40 6.87 -13.33
N ALA A 179 15.16 6.02 -12.33
CA ALA A 179 16.08 4.99 -11.86
C ALA A 179 16.43 4.01 -12.99
N LEU A 180 15.41 3.49 -13.68
CA LEU A 180 15.61 2.59 -14.82
C LEU A 180 16.47 3.23 -15.93
N LYS A 181 16.28 4.52 -16.22
CA LYS A 181 17.12 5.23 -17.20
C LYS A 181 18.57 5.35 -16.72
N ALA A 182 18.78 5.69 -15.45
CA ALA A 182 20.13 5.77 -14.87
C ALA A 182 20.86 4.42 -14.88
N GLU A 183 20.11 3.31 -14.77
CA GLU A 183 20.63 1.94 -14.85
C GLU A 183 20.81 1.42 -16.29
N GLY A 184 20.61 2.27 -17.31
CA GLY A 184 20.70 1.87 -18.73
C GLY A 184 19.54 1.00 -19.22
N ARG A 185 18.44 0.92 -18.47
CA ARG A 185 17.24 0.11 -18.75
C ARG A 185 16.09 0.95 -19.31
N GLU A 186 16.39 1.91 -20.19
CA GLU A 186 15.37 2.84 -20.73
C GLU A 186 14.21 2.12 -21.44
N LYS A 187 14.47 0.97 -22.08
CA LYS A 187 13.46 0.12 -22.70
C LYS A 187 12.39 -0.42 -21.74
N ASP A 188 12.71 -0.50 -20.44
CA ASP A 188 11.79 -1.00 -19.41
C ASP A 188 10.90 0.13 -18.84
N THR A 189 11.16 1.39 -19.22
CA THR A 189 10.38 2.53 -18.77
C THR A 189 8.99 2.53 -19.41
N LYS A 190 7.98 2.93 -18.64
CA LYS A 190 6.62 3.10 -19.15
C LYS A 190 6.15 4.53 -18.96
N LYS A 191 5.73 5.20 -20.03
CA LYS A 191 5.07 6.51 -19.94
C LYS A 191 3.73 6.34 -19.26
N LEU A 192 3.47 7.13 -18.22
CA LEU A 192 2.16 7.16 -17.55
C LEU A 192 1.12 7.71 -18.53
N GLY A 193 0.17 6.86 -18.94
CA GLY A 193 -0.87 7.23 -19.91
C GLY A 193 -2.15 7.73 -19.25
N ILE A 194 -2.68 6.97 -18.29
CA ILE A 194 -3.95 7.24 -17.61
C ILE A 194 -3.76 7.08 -16.11
N VAL A 195 -4.38 7.98 -15.34
CA VAL A 195 -4.50 7.87 -13.88
C VAL A 195 -5.97 7.89 -13.53
N VAL A 196 -6.42 6.86 -12.81
CA VAL A 196 -7.79 6.76 -12.30
C VAL A 196 -7.74 6.86 -10.78
N SER A 197 -8.30 7.94 -10.22
CA SER A 197 -8.37 8.15 -8.77
C SER A 197 -9.79 7.90 -8.28
N LEU A 198 -9.95 7.00 -7.32
CA LEU A 198 -11.25 6.61 -6.77
C LEU A 198 -11.28 6.96 -5.28
N GLY A 199 -12.10 7.96 -4.92
CA GLY A 199 -12.37 8.32 -3.53
C GLY A 199 -13.41 7.41 -2.88
N THR A 200 -13.43 7.43 -1.55
CA THR A 200 -14.42 6.77 -0.68
C THR A 200 -15.33 7.79 -0.03
#